data_AF-A0A8B4QAF5-F1
#
_entry.id   AF-A0A8B4QAF5-F1
#
_cell.length_a   1.000
_cell.length_b   1.000
_cell.length_c   1.000
_cell.angle_alpha   90.00
_cell.angle_beta   90.00
_cell.angle_gamma   90.00
#
_symmetry.space_group_name_H-M   'P 1'
#
loop_
_entity.id
_entity.type
_entity.pdbx_description
1 polymer ?
#
loop_
_entity_poly.entity_id
_entity_poly.type
_entity_poly.pdbx_seq_one_letter_code
_entity_poly.pdbx_strand_id
1 'polypeptide(L)'
;MSSFVYDANDQLEEETLPNGTMNTYKYDEVGNRTASEVNGEKVTFTYNDANQIATKNETAYTYDADGNLLQDEHYKYMYNPQQRLSKVTTLDDQIIASYTYVKNVDPDGKVAWMVIGALSGG
;
A
#
# COMPACT_ATOMS: atom_id res chain seq x y z
N MET A 1 23.83 0.00 -22.80
CA MET A 1 22.70 0.92 -23.05
C MET A 1 21.46 0.24 -22.49
N SER A 2 20.52 0.99 -21.93
CA SER A 2 19.20 0.48 -21.62
C SER A 2 18.27 0.61 -22.82
N SER A 3 17.22 -0.22 -22.87
CA SER A 3 16.09 -0.09 -23.79
C SER A 3 14.78 -0.20 -23.04
N PHE A 4 13.75 0.46 -23.56
CA PHE A 4 12.42 0.54 -22.96
C PHE A 4 11.35 0.27 -24.02
N VAL A 5 10.34 -0.50 -23.67
CA VAL A 5 9.16 -0.79 -24.49
C VAL A 5 7.93 -0.34 -23.72
N TYR A 6 7.04 0.36 -24.43
CA TYR A 6 5.82 0.92 -23.88
C TYR A 6 4.60 0.37 -24.62
N ASP A 7 3.49 0.22 -23.91
CA ASP A 7 2.20 -0.09 -24.51
C ASP A 7 1.56 1.14 -25.19
N ALA A 8 0.34 0.96 -25.71
CA ALA A 8 -0.42 2.01 -26.38
C ALA A 8 -0.89 3.15 -25.47
N ASN A 9 -0.81 2.96 -24.14
CA ASN A 9 -1.16 3.96 -23.13
C ASN A 9 0.10 4.64 -22.55
N ASP A 10 1.25 4.49 -23.23
CA ASP A 10 2.56 4.99 -22.79
C ASP A 10 3.02 4.42 -21.42
N GLN A 11 2.56 3.22 -21.06
CA GLN A 11 2.98 2.52 -19.84
C GLN A 11 4.15 1.58 -20.14
N LEU A 12 5.15 1.56 -19.26
CA LEU A 12 6.35 0.73 -19.44
C LEU A 12 6.00 -0.77 -19.31
N GLU A 13 6.11 -1.53 -20.40
CA GLU A 13 5.93 -2.99 -20.44
C GLU A 13 7.23 -3.76 -20.21
N GLU A 14 8.35 -3.23 -20.70
CA GLU A 14 9.66 -3.89 -20.59
C GLU A 14 10.78 -2.85 -20.47
N GLU A 15 11.72 -3.10 -19.57
CA GLU A 15 13.04 -2.47 -19.61
C GLU A 15 14.14 -3.53 -19.66
N THR A 16 15.14 -3.32 -20.51
CA THR A 16 16.39 -4.09 -20.50
C THR A 16 17.51 -3.19 -20.01
N LEU A 17 18.14 -3.57 -18.90
CA LEU A 17 19.24 -2.86 -18.28
C LEU A 17 20.57 -3.11 -19.02
N PRO A 18 21.61 -2.26 -18.83
CA PRO A 18 22.90 -2.42 -19.52
C PRO A 18 23.62 -3.75 -19.24
N ASN A 19 23.31 -4.40 -18.12
CA ASN A 19 23.85 -5.71 -17.75
C ASN A 19 23.06 -6.89 -18.36
N GLY A 20 22.02 -6.62 -19.16
CA GLY A 20 21.17 -7.62 -19.78
C GLY A 20 19.99 -8.08 -18.92
N THR A 21 19.83 -7.57 -17.69
CA THR A 21 18.63 -7.85 -16.88
C THR A 21 17.40 -7.28 -17.57
N MET A 22 16.39 -8.10 -17.76
CA MET A 22 15.10 -7.72 -18.31
C MET A 22 14.07 -7.65 -17.18
N ASN A 23 13.37 -6.54 -17.07
CA ASN A 23 12.22 -6.38 -16.18
C ASN A 23 10.96 -6.21 -17.03
N THR A 24 9.87 -6.87 -16.66
CA THR A 24 8.59 -6.79 -17.38
C THR A 24 7.46 -6.34 -16.48
N TYR A 25 6.44 -5.72 -17.07
CA TYR A 25 5.26 -5.23 -16.39
C TYR A 25 4.03 -5.47 -17.25
N LYS A 26 2.89 -5.71 -16.60
CA LYS A 26 1.59 -5.84 -17.26
C LYS A 26 0.57 -4.96 -16.58
N TYR A 27 -0.37 -4.42 -17.34
CA TYR A 27 -1.42 -3.54 -16.85
C TYR A 27 -2.80 -4.04 -17.27
N ASP A 28 -3.84 -3.68 -16.51
CA ASP A 28 -5.23 -3.80 -16.95
C ASP A 28 -5.66 -2.57 -17.78
N GLU A 29 -6.89 -2.57 -18.28
CA GLU A 29 -7.41 -1.51 -19.16
C GLU A 29 -7.49 -0.13 -18.51
N VAL A 30 -7.55 -0.07 -17.16
CA VAL A 30 -7.62 1.19 -16.40
C VAL A 30 -6.24 1.60 -15.88
N GLY A 31 -5.20 0.86 -16.23
CA GLY A 31 -3.80 1.19 -15.96
C GLY A 31 -3.25 0.63 -14.64
N ASN A 32 -3.98 -0.23 -13.93
CA ASN A 32 -3.44 -0.90 -12.76
C ASN A 32 -2.45 -1.98 -13.17
N ARG A 33 -1.32 -2.09 -12.46
CA ARG A 33 -0.30 -3.08 -12.76
C ARG A 33 -0.71 -4.48 -12.29
N THR A 34 -1.04 -5.39 -13.20
CA THR A 34 -1.48 -6.76 -12.88
C THR A 34 -0.34 -7.74 -12.68
N ALA A 35 0.85 -7.46 -13.21
CA ALA A 35 2.05 -8.25 -12.96
C ALA A 35 3.34 -7.44 -13.11
N SER A 36 4.39 -7.89 -12.43
CA SER A 36 5.76 -7.47 -12.70
C SER A 36 6.73 -8.63 -12.52
N GLU A 37 7.78 -8.65 -13.32
CA GLU A 37 8.96 -9.48 -13.09
C GLU A 37 10.17 -8.55 -13.04
N VAL A 38 10.78 -8.39 -11.87
CA VAL A 38 11.89 -7.45 -11.65
C VAL A 38 13.04 -8.20 -10.99
N ASN A 39 14.22 -8.15 -11.61
CA ASN A 39 15.39 -8.91 -11.15
C ASN A 39 15.11 -10.43 -10.95
N GLY A 40 14.20 -10.99 -11.75
CA GLY A 40 13.77 -12.39 -11.65
C GLY A 40 12.70 -12.66 -10.57
N GLU A 41 12.28 -11.65 -9.81
CA GLU A 41 11.17 -11.78 -8.86
C GLU A 41 9.85 -11.44 -9.52
N LYS A 42 8.95 -12.41 -9.57
CA LYS A 42 7.61 -12.24 -10.12
C LYS A 42 6.60 -11.89 -9.03
N VAL A 43 5.82 -10.84 -9.29
CA VAL A 43 4.70 -10.42 -8.45
C VAL A 43 3.44 -10.27 -9.30
N THR A 44 2.31 -10.78 -8.82
CA THR A 44 0.99 -10.60 -9.45
C THR A 44 0.07 -9.79 -8.55
N PHE A 45 -0.80 -9.01 -9.16
CA PHE A 45 -1.79 -8.19 -8.47
C PHE A 45 -3.17 -8.39 -9.08
N THR A 46 -4.19 -8.36 -8.22
CA THR A 46 -5.58 -8.18 -8.64
C THR A 46 -6.14 -6.94 -7.96
N TYR A 47 -7.23 -6.40 -8.50
CA TYR A 47 -7.82 -5.15 -8.04
C TYR A 47 -9.32 -5.32 -7.80
N ASN A 48 -9.84 -4.61 -6.80
CA ASN A 48 -11.27 -4.50 -6.56
C ASN A 48 -11.89 -3.38 -7.42
N ASP A 49 -13.21 -3.23 -7.37
CA ASP A 49 -13.95 -2.22 -8.17
C ASP A 49 -13.56 -0.77 -7.83
N ALA A 50 -12.92 -0.53 -6.68
CA ALA A 50 -12.40 0.77 -6.28
C ALA A 50 -10.95 1.01 -6.73
N ASN A 51 -10.39 0.15 -7.60
CA ASN A 51 -8.99 0.16 -8.04
C ASN A 51 -7.97 0.02 -6.90
N GLN A 52 -8.35 -0.66 -5.82
CA GLN A 52 -7.44 -1.01 -4.73
C GLN A 52 -6.96 -2.45 -4.91
N ILE A 53 -5.74 -2.75 -4.48
CA ILE A 53 -5.18 -4.10 -4.56
C ILE A 53 -6.11 -5.05 -3.79
N ALA A 54 -6.68 -6.05 -4.45
CA ALA A 54 -7.46 -7.10 -3.80
C ALA A 54 -6.56 -8.25 -3.38
N THR A 55 -5.57 -8.62 -4.21
CA THR A 55 -4.54 -9.59 -3.85
C THR A 55 -3.17 -9.18 -4.39
N LYS A 56 -2.11 -9.56 -3.66
CA LYS A 56 -0.72 -9.55 -4.12
C LYS A 56 -0.15 -10.95 -3.91
N ASN A 57 0.28 -11.62 -4.98
CA ASN A 57 0.73 -13.02 -4.92
C ASN A 57 -0.25 -13.93 -4.15
N GLU A 58 -1.54 -13.80 -4.45
CA GLU A 58 -2.65 -14.52 -3.80
C GLU A 58 -2.95 -14.11 -2.34
N THR A 59 -2.07 -13.32 -1.70
CA THR A 59 -2.34 -12.76 -0.37
C THR A 59 -3.37 -11.64 -0.47
N ALA A 60 -4.45 -11.78 0.29
CA ALA A 60 -5.57 -10.84 0.27
C ALA A 60 -5.25 -9.53 1.00
N TYR A 61 -5.68 -8.43 0.40
CA TYR A 61 -5.70 -7.09 0.96
C TYR A 61 -7.16 -6.73 1.23
N THR A 62 -7.44 -6.16 2.39
CA THR A 62 -8.81 -5.83 2.79
C THR A 62 -8.94 -4.37 3.18
N TYR A 63 -10.12 -3.81 2.98
CA TYR A 63 -10.41 -2.40 3.22
C TYR A 63 -11.75 -2.26 3.92
N ASP A 64 -11.92 -1.16 4.66
CA ASP A 64 -13.25 -0.73 5.10
C ASP A 64 -14.01 -0.02 3.97
N ALA A 65 -15.27 0.34 4.25
CA ALA A 65 -16.16 0.98 3.28
C ALA A 65 -15.68 2.38 2.84
N ASP A 66 -14.81 3.03 3.62
CA ASP A 66 -14.24 4.33 3.30
C ASP A 66 -12.89 4.19 2.56
N GLY A 67 -12.44 2.96 2.32
CA GLY A 67 -11.23 2.65 1.59
C GLY A 67 -9.96 2.64 2.44
N ASN A 68 -10.06 2.62 3.77
CA ASN A 68 -8.88 2.44 4.61
C ASN A 68 -8.45 0.98 4.61
N LEU A 69 -7.15 0.73 4.44
CA LEU A 69 -6.55 -0.61 4.42
C LEU A 69 -6.67 -1.26 5.81
N LEU A 70 -7.39 -2.37 5.93
CA LEU A 70 -7.55 -3.13 7.17
C LEU A 70 -6.50 -4.24 7.33
N GLN A 71 -5.99 -4.79 6.23
CA GLN A 71 -4.97 -5.84 6.26
C GLN A 71 -4.17 -5.87 4.97
N ASP A 72 -2.86 -6.04 5.08
CA ASP A 72 -1.95 -6.39 3.98
C ASP A 72 -1.24 -7.73 4.22
N GLU A 73 -0.17 -7.98 3.47
CA GLU A 73 0.63 -9.22 3.59
C GLU A 73 1.39 -9.35 4.92
N HIS A 74 1.51 -8.29 5.73
CA HIS A 74 2.30 -8.26 6.96
C HIS A 74 1.49 -7.92 8.22
N TYR A 75 0.52 -7.02 8.10
CA TYR A 75 -0.10 -6.35 9.24
C TYR A 75 -1.61 -6.20 9.10
N LYS A 76 -2.25 -6.02 10.25
CA LYS A 76 -3.64 -5.53 10.34
C LYS A 76 -3.64 -4.11 10.89
N TYR A 77 -4.59 -3.31 10.43
CA TYR A 77 -4.72 -1.90 10.74
C TYR A 77 -6.11 -1.62 11.30
N MET A 78 -6.19 -0.73 12.28
CA MET A 78 -7.46 -0.25 12.82
C MET A 78 -7.47 1.27 12.80
N TYR A 79 -8.63 1.84 12.52
CA TYR A 79 -8.82 3.29 12.44
C TYR A 79 -9.81 3.75 13.50
N ASN A 80 -9.62 4.97 14.01
CA ASN A 80 -10.59 5.64 14.85
C ASN A 80 -11.72 6.25 14.00
N PRO A 81 -12.84 6.70 14.60
CA PRO A 81 -13.97 7.28 13.87
C PRO A 81 -13.68 8.55 13.07
N GLN A 82 -12.48 9.11 13.15
CA GLN A 82 -12.03 10.24 12.31
C GLN A 82 -11.11 9.76 11.17
N GLN A 83 -11.14 8.48 10.82
CA GLN A 83 -10.34 7.88 9.74
C GLN A 83 -8.83 7.99 9.96
N ARG A 84 -8.38 7.93 11.23
CA ARG A 84 -6.94 7.95 11.55
C ARG A 84 -6.51 6.63 12.17
N LEU A 85 -5.36 6.12 11.72
CA LEU A 85 -4.78 4.87 12.18
C LEU A 85 -4.62 4.86 13.71
N SER A 86 -5.38 4.04 14.41
CA SER A 86 -5.32 3.90 15.86
C SER A 86 -4.48 2.71 16.33
N LYS A 87 -4.29 1.68 15.49
CA LYS A 87 -3.57 0.46 15.88
C LYS A 87 -3.01 -0.28 14.68
N VAL A 88 -1.84 -0.89 14.86
CA VAL A 88 -1.22 -1.85 13.93
C VAL A 88 -0.90 -3.12 14.70
N THR A 89 -1.24 -4.27 14.15
CA THR A 89 -0.85 -5.59 14.70
C THR A 89 -0.18 -6.43 13.63
N THR A 90 0.53 -7.49 14.06
CA THR A 90 0.84 -8.62 13.18
C THR A 90 -0.45 -9.32 12.74
N LEU A 91 -0.34 -10.26 11.79
CA LEU A 91 -1.46 -11.11 11.39
C LEU A 91 -1.98 -12.00 12.54
N ASP A 92 -1.13 -12.30 13.53
CA ASP A 92 -1.47 -13.03 14.77
C ASP A 92 -1.95 -12.11 15.90
N ASP A 93 -2.34 -10.88 15.57
CA ASP A 93 -2.91 -9.89 16.50
C ASP A 93 -1.96 -9.38 17.60
N GLN A 94 -0.64 -9.61 17.48
CA GLN A 94 0.37 -8.99 18.35
C GLN A 94 0.47 -7.49 18.04
N ILE A 95 0.37 -6.66 19.06
CA ILE A 95 0.39 -5.20 18.90
C ILE A 95 1.79 -4.72 18.51
N ILE A 96 1.89 -4.15 17.30
CA ILE A 96 3.10 -3.48 16.82
C ILE A 96 3.11 -2.01 17.21
N ALA A 97 1.96 -1.35 17.11
CA ALA A 97 1.81 0.04 17.49
C ALA A 97 0.36 0.37 17.88
N SER A 98 0.20 1.35 18.76
CA SER A 98 -1.09 1.99 19.06
C SER A 98 -0.89 3.49 19.07
N TYR A 99 -1.85 4.23 18.52
CA TYR A 99 -1.80 5.68 18.37
C TYR A 99 -3.00 6.33 19.05
N THR A 100 -2.72 7.36 19.85
CA THR A 100 -3.74 8.25 20.40
C THR A 100 -3.50 9.66 19.90
N TYR A 101 -4.58 10.32 19.48
CA TYR A 101 -4.52 11.65 18.89
C TYR A 101 -5.21 12.67 19.78
N VAL A 102 -4.51 13.74 20.11
CA VAL A 102 -5.09 14.90 20.81
C VAL A 102 -5.29 16.06 19.85
N LYS A 103 -6.45 16.70 19.97
CA LYS A 103 -6.76 17.94 19.26
C LYS A 103 -6.13 19.08 20.05
N ASN A 104 -5.09 19.68 19.49
CA ASN A 104 -4.55 20.94 19.99
C ASN A 104 -5.20 22.07 19.21
N VAL A 105 -5.72 23.06 19.92
CA VAL A 105 -6.22 24.30 19.32
C VAL A 105 -5.30 25.41 19.77
N ASP A 106 -4.58 26.01 18.83
CA ASP A 106 -3.70 27.15 19.09
C ASP A 106 -4.55 28.36 19.54
N PRO A 107 -3.97 29.35 20.26
CA PRO A 107 -4.69 30.55 20.71
C PRO A 107 -5.39 31.33 19.58
N ASP A 108 -4.85 31.23 18.37
CA ASP A 108 -5.35 31.79 17.12
C ASP A 108 -6.35 30.87 16.39
N GLY A 109 -6.79 29.78 17.01
CA GLY A 109 -7.88 28.91 16.55
C GLY A 109 -7.46 27.80 15.58
N LYS A 110 -6.15 27.64 15.31
CA LYS A 110 -5.64 26.60 14.41
C LYS A 110 -5.67 25.24 15.10
N VAL A 111 -6.09 24.21 14.37
CA VAL A 111 -6.19 22.85 14.88
C VAL A 111 -4.97 22.04 14.43
N ALA A 112 -4.24 21.47 15.39
CA ALA A 112 -3.20 20.48 15.15
C ALA A 112 -3.55 19.16 15.84
N TRP A 113 -3.22 18.03 15.23
CA TRP A 113 -3.38 16.71 15.84
C TRP A 113 -1.99 16.13 16.14
N MET A 114 -1.74 15.79 17.41
CA MET A 114 -0.46 15.20 17.83
C MET A 114 -0.66 13.75 18.28
N VAL A 115 0.25 12.87 17.86
CA VAL A 115 0.38 11.52 18.39
C VAL A 115 1.07 11.60 19.75
N ILE A 116 0.40 11.14 20.82
CA ILE A 116 0.93 11.25 22.20
C ILE A 116 1.41 9.92 22.79
N GLY A 117 1.31 8.83 22.04
CA GLY A 117 1.92 7.56 22.42
C GLY A 117 2.01 6.63 21.22
N ALA A 118 3.18 6.00 21.05
CA ALA A 118 3.37 4.80 20.26
C ALA A 118 3.92 3.75 21.24
N LEU A 119 3.09 2.80 21.66
CA LEU A 119 3.56 1.65 22.41
C LEU A 119 3.90 0.57 21.39
N SER A 120 5.19 0.29 21.21
CA SER A 120 5.63 -0.90 20.50
C SER A 120 5.55 -2.10 21.45
N GLY A 121 4.68 -3.07 21.17
CA GLY A 121 4.76 -4.37 21.81
C GLY A 121 5.99 -5.08 21.26
N GLY A 122 6.93 -5.42 22.15
CA GLY A 122 8.09 -6.24 21.82
C GLY A 122 7.71 -7.67 21.43
#